data_AF-S3BKF6-F1
#
_entry.id   AF-S3BKF6-F1
#
_cell.length_a   1.000
_cell.length_b   1.000
_cell.length_c   1.000
_cell.angle_alpha   90.00
_cell.angle_beta   90.00
_cell.angle_gamma   90.00
#
_symmetry.space_group_name_H-M   'P 1'
#
loop_
_entity.id
_entity.type
_entity.pdbx_description
1 polymer ?
#
loop_
_entity_poly.entity_id
_entity_poly.type
_entity_poly.pdbx_seq_one_letter_code
_entity_poly.pdbx_strand_id
1 'polypeptide(L)'
;MQFILSTLLTALPAILPIFVLMCARIWPMRFRAQKVLMAAAFLCYAEALAAFALHAAEIAGGAPAFFNAFYGSPSVMTPYAMAGYAGQCLAVFALMLIVNWRAMVGYFSDEPQTKAAKSSETEKKAAPAENPGTREK
;
A
#
# COMPACT_ATOMS: atom_id res chain seq x y z
N MET A 1 -0.10 30.03 -21.52
CA MET A 1 -0.32 29.22 -20.30
C MET A 1 -1.22 28.00 -20.54
N GLN A 2 -2.23 28.09 -21.41
CA GLN A 2 -3.17 26.98 -21.70
C GLN A 2 -2.52 25.76 -22.37
N PHE A 3 -1.50 25.97 -23.22
CA PHE A 3 -0.71 24.89 -23.81
C PHE A 3 0.00 24.05 -22.73
N ILE A 4 0.72 24.70 -21.81
CA ILE A 4 1.46 24.04 -20.72
C ILE A 4 0.52 23.21 -19.85
N LEU A 5 -0.62 23.77 -19.45
CA LEU A 5 -1.63 23.06 -18.66
C LEU A 5 -2.19 21.84 -19.39
N SER A 6 -2.51 21.96 -20.67
CA SER A 6 -3.05 20.85 -21.48
C SER A 6 -2.01 19.73 -21.68
N THR A 7 -0.75 20.08 -21.95
CA THR A 7 0.35 19.11 -22.04
C THR A 7 0.58 18.40 -20.70
N LEU A 8 0.49 19.13 -19.59
CA LEU A 8 0.72 18.56 -18.26
C LEU A 8 -0.40 17.61 -17.84
N LEU A 9 -1.65 17.93 -18.16
CA LEU A 9 -2.79 17.04 -17.98
C LEU A 9 -2.62 15.77 -18.83
N THR A 10 -2.40 15.91 -20.14
CA THR A 10 -2.24 14.74 -21.01
C THR A 10 -1.06 13.83 -20.64
N ALA A 11 0.02 14.38 -20.07
CA ALA A 11 1.15 13.61 -19.59
C ALA A 11 0.98 13.02 -18.18
N LEU A 12 -0.01 13.49 -17.40
CA LEU A 12 -0.20 13.14 -15.99
C LEU A 12 -0.34 11.62 -15.73
N PRO A 13 -1.07 10.84 -16.56
CA PRO A 13 -1.16 9.39 -16.38
C PRO A 13 0.20 8.68 -16.49
N ALA A 14 1.14 9.23 -17.27
CA ALA A 14 2.47 8.67 -17.43
C ALA A 14 3.48 9.22 -16.39
N ILE A 15 3.28 10.46 -15.92
CA ILE A 15 4.16 11.11 -14.95
C ILE A 15 3.96 10.53 -13.54
N LEU A 16 2.72 10.21 -13.15
CA LEU A 16 2.40 9.67 -11.82
C LEU A 16 3.29 8.48 -11.41
N PRO A 17 3.44 7.40 -12.21
CA PRO A 17 4.27 6.27 -11.82
C PRO A 17 5.76 6.65 -11.71
N ILE A 18 6.25 7.54 -12.58
CA ILE A 18 7.63 8.04 -12.52
C ILE A 18 7.87 8.83 -11.22
N PHE A 19 6.91 9.68 -10.85
CA PHE A 19 6.98 10.45 -9.61
C PHE A 19 7.03 9.52 -8.38
N VAL A 20 6.20 8.46 -8.36
CA VAL A 20 6.24 7.44 -7.30
C VAL A 20 7.59 6.74 -7.23
N LEU A 21 8.20 6.40 -8.38
CA LEU A 21 9.55 5.82 -8.43
C LEU A 21 10.62 6.80 -7.91
N MET A 22 10.51 8.09 -8.23
CA MET A 22 11.41 9.11 -7.70
C MET A 22 11.29 9.22 -6.17
N CYS A 23 10.07 9.22 -5.62
CA CYS A 23 9.86 9.20 -4.17
C CYS A 23 10.43 7.93 -3.53
N ALA A 24 10.26 6.77 -4.18
CA ALA A 24 10.82 5.49 -3.73
C ALA A 24 12.37 5.46 -3.74
N ARG A 25 13.00 6.28 -4.58
CA ARG A 25 14.46 6.47 -4.58
C ARG A 25 14.94 7.21 -3.33
N ILE A 26 14.17 8.18 -2.85
CA ILE A 26 14.46 9.00 -1.66
C ILE A 26 14.20 8.19 -0.38
N TRP A 27 13.18 7.34 -0.38
CA TRP A 27 12.85 6.43 0.73
C TRP A 27 13.14 4.97 0.36
N PRO A 28 14.38 4.48 0.54
CA PRO A 28 14.73 3.12 0.17
C PRO A 28 13.93 2.11 0.99
N MET A 29 13.11 1.32 0.29
CA MET A 29 12.32 0.24 0.87
C MET A 29 13.24 -0.86 1.42
N ARG A 30 13.30 -0.97 2.74
CA ARG A 30 14.18 -1.90 3.45
C ARG A 30 13.69 -3.35 3.39
N PHE A 31 12.37 -3.57 3.25
CA PHE A 31 11.74 -4.89 3.35
C PHE A 31 11.30 -5.47 1.99
N ARG A 32 11.38 -6.79 1.83
CA ARG A 32 10.94 -7.48 0.58
C ARG A 32 9.44 -7.27 0.30
N ALA A 33 8.60 -7.30 1.34
CA ALA A 33 7.16 -7.10 1.20
C ALA A 33 6.80 -5.71 0.65
N GLN A 34 7.50 -4.65 1.06
CA GLN A 34 7.31 -3.31 0.49
C GLN A 34 7.62 -3.27 -1.02
N LYS A 35 8.66 -3.99 -1.46
CA LYS A 35 9.01 -4.08 -2.89
C LYS A 35 7.94 -4.81 -3.70
N VAL A 36 7.35 -5.87 -3.14
CA VAL A 36 6.25 -6.61 -3.78
C VAL A 36 4.99 -5.74 -3.86
N LEU A 37 4.63 -5.05 -2.77
CA LEU A 37 3.50 -4.11 -2.79
C LEU A 37 3.71 -2.98 -3.78
N MET A 38 4.95 -2.48 -3.92
CA MET A 38 5.27 -1.45 -4.90
C MET A 38 5.06 -1.97 -6.33
N ALA A 39 5.56 -3.18 -6.63
CA ALA A 39 5.32 -3.82 -7.92
C ALA A 39 3.82 -4.03 -8.17
N ALA A 40 3.07 -4.50 -7.17
CA ALA A 40 1.62 -4.68 -7.27
C ALA A 40 0.89 -3.34 -7.53
N ALA A 41 1.31 -2.25 -6.89
CA ALA A 41 0.74 -0.93 -7.11
C ALA A 41 0.95 -0.47 -8.57
N PHE A 42 2.16 -0.67 -9.12
CA PHE A 42 2.44 -0.35 -10.52
C PHE A 42 1.66 -1.23 -11.49
N LEU A 43 1.53 -2.52 -11.21
CA LEU A 43 0.75 -3.44 -12.05
C LEU A 43 -0.74 -3.07 -12.03
N CYS A 44 -1.32 -2.80 -10.86
CA CYS A 44 -2.71 -2.37 -10.74
C CYS A 44 -2.95 -1.03 -11.46
N TYR A 45 -1.99 -0.10 -11.38
CA TYR A 45 -2.07 1.16 -12.10
C TYR A 45 -1.95 0.98 -13.62
N ALA A 46 -1.06 0.10 -14.08
CA ALA A 46 -0.93 -0.22 -15.49
C ALA A 46 -2.18 -0.91 -16.05
N GLU A 47 -2.76 -1.85 -15.30
CA GLU A 47 -4.05 -2.46 -15.63
C GLU A 47 -5.17 -1.43 -15.67
N ALA A 48 -5.19 -0.47 -14.73
CA ALA A 48 -6.17 0.59 -14.75
C ALA A 48 -6.09 1.43 -16.04
N LEU A 49 -4.87 1.82 -16.46
CA LEU A 49 -4.67 2.53 -17.72
C LEU A 49 -5.10 1.69 -18.92
N ALA A 50 -4.78 0.39 -18.94
CA ALA A 50 -5.21 -0.51 -20.00
C ALA A 50 -6.74 -0.63 -20.05
N ALA A 51 -7.41 -0.71 -18.90
CA ALA A 51 -8.87 -0.76 -18.81
C ALA A 51 -9.52 0.54 -19.31
N PHE A 52 -8.96 1.71 -18.99
CA PHE A 52 -9.44 2.97 -19.57
C PHE A 52 -9.21 3.05 -21.09
N ALA A 53 -8.12 2.46 -21.59
CA ALA A 53 -7.88 2.39 -23.04
C ALA A 53 -8.90 1.47 -23.73
N LEU A 54 -9.23 0.33 -23.11
CA LEU A 54 -10.28 -0.57 -23.58
C LEU A 54 -11.65 0.09 -23.54
N HIS A 55 -11.97 0.85 -22.48
CA HIS A 55 -13.19 1.65 -22.42
C HIS A 55 -13.27 2.63 -23.60
N ALA A 56 -12.21 3.37 -23.88
CA ALA A 56 -12.17 4.32 -24.98
C ALA A 56 -12.33 3.66 -26.36
N ALA A 57 -11.79 2.45 -26.52
CA ALA A 57 -11.95 1.64 -27.72
C ALA A 57 -13.39 1.13 -27.88
N GLU A 58 -14.02 0.66 -26.80
CA GLU A 58 -15.39 0.15 -26.80
C GLU A 58 -16.40 1.21 -27.24
N ILE A 59 -16.26 2.45 -26.76
CA ILE A 59 -17.18 3.54 -27.12
C ILE A 59 -16.75 4.31 -28.37
N ALA A 60 -15.72 3.84 -29.09
CA ALA A 60 -15.11 4.52 -30.24
C ALA A 60 -14.79 6.01 -30.00
N GLY A 61 -14.51 6.38 -28.74
CA GLY A 61 -14.36 7.77 -28.30
C GLY A 61 -12.94 8.31 -28.39
N GLY A 62 -11.97 7.45 -28.74
CA GLY A 62 -10.57 7.82 -28.94
C GLY A 62 -9.87 8.34 -27.67
N ALA A 63 -8.79 9.09 -27.86
CA ALA A 63 -8.01 9.64 -26.74
C ALA A 63 -8.83 10.52 -25.77
N PRO A 64 -9.79 11.37 -26.21
CA PRO A 64 -10.61 12.15 -25.29
C PRO A 64 -11.42 11.28 -24.32
N ALA A 65 -11.98 10.16 -24.78
CA ALA A 65 -12.71 9.23 -23.91
C ALA A 65 -11.82 8.60 -22.83
N PHE A 66 -10.58 8.24 -23.19
CA PHE A 66 -9.61 7.73 -22.24
C PHE A 66 -9.33 8.75 -21.12
N PHE A 67 -8.99 10.00 -21.49
CA PHE A 67 -8.65 11.03 -20.51
C PHE A 67 -9.86 11.42 -19.66
N ASN A 68 -11.03 11.52 -20.26
CA ASN A 68 -12.27 11.79 -19.55
C ASN A 68 -12.55 10.72 -18.50
N ALA A 69 -12.40 9.43 -18.83
CA ALA A 69 -12.53 8.35 -17.86
C ALA A 69 -11.42 8.37 -16.80
N PHE A 70 -10.17 8.59 -17.20
CA PHE A 70 -9.04 8.69 -16.26
C PHE A 70 -9.25 9.81 -15.21
N TYR A 71 -9.85 10.93 -15.62
CA TYR A 71 -10.16 12.07 -14.75
C TYR A 71 -11.51 12.00 -14.04
N GLY A 72 -12.26 10.90 -14.16
CA GLY A 72 -13.52 10.72 -13.44
C GLY A 72 -14.75 11.33 -14.11
N SER A 73 -14.66 11.73 -15.38
CA SER A 73 -15.77 12.29 -16.16
C SER A 73 -16.08 11.48 -17.44
N PRO A 74 -16.31 10.15 -17.36
CA PRO A 74 -16.68 9.36 -18.52
C PRO A 74 -18.08 9.75 -19.01
N SER A 75 -18.27 9.83 -20.32
CA SER A 75 -19.58 10.10 -20.93
C SER A 75 -20.54 8.91 -20.80
N VAL A 76 -19.99 7.69 -20.77
CA VAL A 76 -20.73 6.43 -20.61
C VAL A 76 -19.96 5.55 -19.64
N MET A 77 -20.64 5.00 -18.64
CA MET A 77 -20.03 4.10 -17.66
C MET A 77 -20.01 2.67 -18.21
N THR A 78 -18.85 2.20 -18.66
CA THR A 78 -18.66 0.82 -19.14
C THR A 78 -18.06 -0.08 -18.05
N PRO A 79 -18.16 -1.41 -18.19
CA PRO A 79 -17.46 -2.34 -17.30
C PRO A 79 -15.94 -2.09 -17.25
N TYR A 80 -15.31 -1.73 -18.38
CA TYR A 80 -13.88 -1.42 -18.40
C TYR A 80 -13.55 -0.12 -17.67
N ALA A 81 -14.41 0.89 -17.73
CA ALA A 81 -14.23 2.11 -16.91
C ALA A 81 -14.29 1.78 -15.41
N MET A 82 -15.23 0.94 -15.00
CA MET A 82 -15.33 0.46 -13.61
C MET A 82 -14.09 -0.33 -13.18
N ALA A 83 -13.60 -1.24 -14.03
CA ALA A 83 -12.37 -1.98 -13.79
C ALA A 83 -11.15 -1.04 -13.67
N GLY A 84 -11.09 0.02 -14.50
CA GLY A 84 -10.07 1.06 -14.42
C GLY A 84 -10.04 1.75 -13.06
N TYR A 85 -11.19 2.16 -12.55
CA TYR A 85 -11.28 2.75 -11.21
C TYR A 85 -10.93 1.76 -10.10
N ALA A 86 -11.36 0.50 -10.21
CA ALA A 86 -10.99 -0.53 -9.25
C ALA A 86 -9.46 -0.72 -9.19
N GLY A 87 -8.80 -0.77 -10.35
CA GLY A 87 -7.33 -0.83 -10.45
C GLY A 87 -6.63 0.39 -9.86
N GLN A 88 -7.14 1.61 -10.11
CA GLN A 88 -6.62 2.83 -9.49
C GLN A 88 -6.76 2.80 -7.96
N CYS A 89 -7.93 2.40 -7.45
CA CYS A 89 -8.17 2.28 -6.01
C CYS A 89 -7.21 1.27 -5.35
N LEU A 90 -7.02 0.11 -5.98
CA LEU A 90 -6.06 -0.91 -5.52
C LEU A 90 -4.62 -0.39 -5.52
N ALA A 91 -4.22 0.34 -6.57
CA ALA A 91 -2.89 0.95 -6.63
C ALA A 91 -2.68 1.97 -5.51
N VAL A 92 -3.67 2.85 -5.27
CA VAL A 92 -3.63 3.83 -4.17
C VAL A 92 -3.58 3.14 -2.81
N PHE A 93 -4.37 2.08 -2.61
CA PHE A 93 -4.38 1.32 -1.36
C PHE A 93 -3.02 0.65 -1.10
N ALA A 94 -2.43 0.02 -2.13
CA ALA A 94 -1.10 -0.57 -2.03
C ALA A 94 -0.03 0.50 -1.68
N LEU A 95 -0.10 1.69 -2.29
CA LEU A 95 0.78 2.81 -1.95
C LEU A 95 0.57 3.31 -0.52
N MET A 96 -0.68 3.42 -0.06
CA MET A 96 -0.96 3.78 1.34
C MET A 96 -0.35 2.79 2.32
N LEU A 97 -0.41 1.48 2.03
CA LEU A 97 0.23 0.46 2.86
C LEU A 97 1.76 0.59 2.88
N ILE A 98 2.37 0.97 1.76
CA ILE A 98 3.82 1.18 1.68
C ILE A 98 4.24 2.42 2.48
N VAL A 99 3.50 3.53 2.34
CA VAL A 99 3.78 4.79 3.06
C VAL A 99 3.54 4.60 4.56
N ASN A 100 2.45 3.94 4.94
CA ASN A 100 2.11 3.65 6.34
C ASN A 100 2.74 2.35 6.87
N TRP A 101 3.79 1.84 6.22
CA TRP A 101 4.40 0.55 6.56
C TRP A 101 4.85 0.44 8.02
N ARG A 102 5.31 1.55 8.64
CA ARG A 102 5.69 1.56 10.06
C ARG A 102 4.50 1.30 10.99
N ALA A 103 3.34 1.87 10.70
CA ALA A 103 2.12 1.63 11.46
C ALA A 103 1.60 0.20 11.23
N MET A 104 1.71 -0.30 10.00
CA MET A 104 1.26 -1.63 9.63
C MET A 104 2.15 -2.72 10.29
N VAL A 105 3.48 -2.59 10.22
CA VAL A 105 4.41 -3.50 10.92
C VAL A 105 4.31 -3.36 12.44
N GLY A 106 4.06 -2.16 12.96
CA GLY A 106 3.79 -1.95 14.39
C GLY A 106 2.57 -2.74 14.84
N TYR A 107 1.47 -2.63 14.10
CA TYR A 107 0.23 -3.39 14.36
C TYR A 107 0.43 -4.91 14.31
N PHE A 108 1.21 -5.42 13.34
CA PHE A 108 1.51 -6.86 13.24
C PHE A 108 2.61 -7.33 14.21
N SER A 109 3.41 -6.43 14.79
CA SER A 109 4.44 -6.79 15.78
C SER A 109 3.93 -6.68 17.22
N ASP A 110 2.84 -5.95 17.47
CA ASP A 110 2.27 -5.74 18.82
C ASP A 110 1.38 -6.89 19.35
N GLU A 111 1.16 -7.96 18.58
CA GLU A 111 0.67 -9.25 19.10
C GLU A 111 1.60 -10.39 18.64
N PRO A 112 2.35 -11.11 19.52
CA PRO A 112 2.05 -11.42 20.92
C PRO A 112 3.26 -11.18 21.87
N GLN A 113 3.41 -9.99 22.44
CA GLN A 113 4.30 -9.78 23.61
C GLN A 113 3.57 -9.17 24.81
N THR A 114 2.35 -8.65 24.62
CA THR A 114 1.51 -8.10 25.70
C THR A 114 0.70 -9.12 26.48
N LYS A 115 0.74 -10.42 26.10
CA LYS A 115 0.16 -11.52 26.92
C LYS A 115 1.20 -12.39 27.64
N ALA A 116 2.49 -12.29 27.31
CA ALA A 116 3.56 -13.04 28.00
C ALA A 116 4.20 -12.24 29.15
N ALA A 117 4.16 -10.91 29.11
CA ALA A 117 4.75 -10.05 30.13
C ALA A 117 3.88 -9.85 31.39
N LYS A 118 2.58 -10.22 31.37
CA LYS A 118 1.70 -10.13 32.56
C LYS A 118 1.44 -11.46 33.29
N SER A 119 2.12 -12.53 32.91
CA SER A 119 1.98 -13.84 33.59
C SER A 119 3.29 -14.36 34.19
N SER A 120 4.41 -13.65 34.07
CA SER A 120 5.71 -14.11 34.57
C SER A 120 6.32 -13.26 35.69
N GLU A 121 5.68 -12.15 36.10
CA GLU A 121 6.12 -11.33 37.24
C GLU A 121 5.48 -11.68 38.59
N THR A 122 4.48 -12.57 38.64
CA THR A 122 3.88 -13.02 39.92
C THR A 122 4.46 -14.34 40.45
N GLU A 123 5.27 -15.07 39.68
CA GLU A 123 5.72 -16.43 40.07
C GLU A 123 7.24 -16.62 40.19
N LYS A 124 8.00 -15.51 40.31
CA LYS A 124 9.44 -15.54 40.65
C LYS A 124 9.79 -14.74 41.90
N LYS A 125 8.90 -14.75 42.90
CA LYS A 125 9.23 -14.42 44.30
C LYS A 125 8.94 -15.60 45.22
N ALA A 126 9.45 -16.78 44.88
CA ALA A 126 9.60 -17.89 45.80
C ALA A 126 10.59 -18.91 45.24
N ALA A 127 11.89 -18.65 45.38
CA ALA A 127 12.92 -19.68 45.32
C ALA A 127 14.11 -19.19 46.19
N PRO A 128 15.00 -20.08 46.63
CA PRO A 128 14.89 -20.88 47.84
C PRO A 128 16.10 -20.64 48.77
N ALA A 129 16.01 -21.01 50.05
CA ALA A 129 17.19 -21.12 50.92
C ALA A 129 17.29 -22.54 51.50
N GLU A 130 18.11 -23.37 50.85
CA GLU A 130 18.82 -24.53 51.43
C GLU A 130 19.74 -24.05 52.57
N ASN A 131 20.14 -24.77 53.63
CA ASN A 131 20.01 -26.15 54.19
C ASN A 131 20.73 -26.05 55.60
N PRO A 132 21.27 -27.09 56.30
CA PRO A 132 20.79 -28.38 56.82
C PRO A 132 21.05 -28.57 58.36
N GLY A 133 20.50 -29.64 59.00
CA GLY A 133 21.18 -30.46 60.04
C GLY A 133 21.30 -30.04 61.54
N THR A 134 20.48 -30.68 62.41
CA THR A 134 20.78 -31.34 63.72
C THR A 134 21.55 -30.64 64.87
N ARG A 135 20.92 -30.47 66.05
CA ARG A 135 21.41 -30.95 67.39
C ARG A 135 20.44 -30.66 68.55
N GLU A 136 20.29 -31.66 69.42
CA GLU A 136 19.59 -31.66 70.71
C GLU A 136 20.13 -30.63 71.72
N LYS A 137 19.25 -30.18 72.64
CA LYS A 137 19.44 -30.23 74.10
C LYS A 137 18.11 -30.10 74.81
#